data_AF-A0A8K0TH85-F1
#
_entry.id   AF-A0A8K0TH85-F1
#
_cell.length_a   1.000
_cell.length_b   1.000
_cell.length_c   1.000
_cell.angle_alpha   90.00
_cell.angle_beta   90.00
_cell.angle_gamma   90.00
#
_symmetry.space_group_name_H-M   'P 1'
#
loop_
_entity.id
_entity.type
_entity.pdbx_description
1 polymer ?
#
loop_
_entity_poly.entity_id
_entity_poly.type
_entity_poly.pdbx_seq_one_letter_code
_entity_poly.pdbx_strand_id
1 'polypeptide(L)'
;MATTCLGVAIDHRVRRLIQPTTPTTNREEGAHQDVLSARGRERGRSRAEIDVTAKLAGPSTRGGIAVALQQPREKHPFERGLNGVIDDCATLAALDELFVTASGGKLSIRKNVSVIDLLPYISETEMNTMSDPQLKASFEAASDAFCEKQPDVVLCAGKIRMPRPRKFDERKGEMFKLESAGVGNTFGRYTVVRLRAKDRSFIPVYKVNGFHLSYALNYRAHYSCLRQLQLLTVVEACTQARTGNWEDEAWMQGLRDACARVVELTLSPASSPRSRQTQSPQPDQAPRRITLYLPDYETLYSAHLQEMKTIVLPFIGPGFQNDDDSLYDRLLRSRLSALCNDVSLTLFEMSKLKDKGWDARFDKWNLDTLRKVFQNTLNFVQRPKASAGPAMGSAGRLKTILHNALVRVDSTIDSYGLDLKKASVEFLTMAVNIESFLLKLLEEETARPQQIHELGQDLATAIGGMSLGAKAGPAVTVTPARTRYTSAGWS
;
A
#
# COMPACT_ATOMS: atom_id res chain seq x y z
N MET A 1 -4.69 9.36 14.29
CA MET A 1 -4.28 8.97 12.92
C MET A 1 -4.94 7.66 12.54
N ALA A 2 -5.23 7.45 11.25
CA ALA A 2 -5.81 6.19 10.76
C ALA A 2 -4.96 4.97 11.18
N THR A 3 -5.64 3.87 11.52
CA THR A 3 -5.04 2.57 11.89
C THR A 3 -5.12 1.55 10.78
N THR A 4 -6.09 1.73 9.88
CA THR A 4 -6.36 0.85 8.76
C THR A 4 -6.54 1.65 7.49
N CYS A 5 -6.19 1.06 6.36
CA CYS A 5 -6.47 1.59 5.02
C CYS A 5 -6.64 0.41 4.07
N LEU A 6 -7.65 0.46 3.19
CA LEU A 6 -7.99 -0.61 2.27
C LEU A 6 -8.14 -1.96 3.00
N GLY A 7 -8.74 -1.98 4.19
CA GLY A 7 -8.95 -3.21 4.96
C GLY A 7 -7.67 -3.91 5.45
N VAL A 8 -6.54 -3.22 5.53
CA VAL A 8 -5.30 -3.72 6.18
C VAL A 8 -4.83 -2.77 7.26
N ALA A 9 -4.21 -3.30 8.32
CA ALA A 9 -3.53 -2.50 9.32
C ALA A 9 -2.35 -1.77 8.67
N ILE A 10 -2.26 -0.46 8.81
CA ILE A 10 -1.19 0.33 8.17
C ILE A 10 0.15 0.00 8.83
N ASP A 11 1.18 -0.30 8.05
CA ASP A 11 2.56 -0.48 8.54
C ASP A 11 2.98 0.77 9.33
N HIS A 12 3.39 0.59 10.59
CA HIS A 12 3.76 1.70 11.48
C HIS A 12 4.81 2.64 10.91
N ARG A 13 5.72 2.17 10.05
CA ARG A 13 6.72 3.01 9.38
C ARG A 13 6.06 3.92 8.34
N VAL A 14 5.07 3.41 7.59
CA VAL A 14 4.22 4.23 6.71
C VAL A 14 3.41 5.23 7.54
N ARG A 15 2.85 4.82 8.70
CA ARG A 15 2.04 5.71 9.57
C ARG A 15 2.82 6.94 10.02
N ARG A 16 4.13 6.82 10.29
CA ARG A 16 5.00 7.94 10.67
C ARG A 16 5.16 8.98 9.57
N LEU A 17 5.02 8.57 8.31
CA LEU A 17 5.16 9.44 7.14
C LEU A 17 3.85 10.16 6.78
N ILE A 18 2.71 9.70 7.32
CA ILE A 18 1.41 10.33 7.10
C ILE A 18 1.39 11.69 7.80
N GLN A 19 1.23 12.74 7.01
CA GLN A 19 1.13 14.11 7.49
C GLN A 19 0.01 14.85 6.76
N PRO A 20 -0.62 15.86 7.40
CA PRO A 20 -1.58 16.73 6.74
C PRO A 20 -1.00 17.35 5.46
N THR A 21 -1.67 17.15 4.32
CA THR A 21 -1.32 17.84 3.06
C THR A 21 -2.43 18.83 2.73
N THR A 22 -2.13 20.12 2.77
CA THR A 22 -3.11 21.16 2.49
C THR A 22 -3.44 21.23 1.01
N PRO A 23 -4.72 21.33 0.63
CA PRO A 23 -5.11 21.59 -0.75
C PRO A 23 -4.50 22.90 -1.25
N THR A 24 -4.10 22.92 -2.52
CA THR A 24 -3.56 24.12 -3.15
C THR A 24 -4.71 25.04 -3.57
N THR A 25 -5.02 26.06 -2.75
CA THR A 25 -6.19 26.93 -2.94
C THR A 25 -5.90 28.24 -3.69
N ASN A 26 -4.63 28.64 -3.80
CA ASN A 26 -4.25 29.97 -4.31
C ASN A 26 -3.61 29.91 -5.70
N ARG A 27 -4.08 29.01 -6.56
CA ARG A 27 -3.55 28.86 -7.93
C ARG A 27 -4.55 29.37 -8.96
N GLU A 28 -3.99 29.84 -10.07
CA GLU A 28 -4.73 30.25 -11.26
C GLU A 28 -5.64 29.12 -11.76
N GLU A 29 -6.74 29.48 -12.42
CA GLU A 29 -7.59 28.51 -13.09
C GLU A 29 -6.87 27.87 -14.28
N GLY A 30 -7.12 26.57 -14.48
CA GLY A 30 -6.68 25.80 -15.63
C GLY A 30 -7.87 25.37 -16.48
N ALA A 31 -7.68 25.26 -17.80
CA ALA A 31 -8.74 24.90 -18.75
C ALA A 31 -8.93 23.37 -18.91
N HIS A 32 -8.33 22.55 -18.04
CA HIS A 32 -8.31 21.08 -18.20
C HIS A 32 -9.71 20.45 -18.13
N GLN A 33 -10.61 20.99 -17.31
CA GLN A 33 -12.00 20.53 -17.25
C GLN A 33 -12.76 20.85 -18.55
N ASP A 34 -12.48 22.00 -19.18
CA ASP A 34 -13.08 22.40 -20.45
C ASP A 34 -12.56 21.56 -21.61
N VAL A 35 -11.26 21.27 -21.63
CA VAL A 35 -10.64 20.34 -22.60
C VAL A 35 -11.34 18.99 -22.57
N LEU A 36 -11.50 18.40 -21.37
CA LEU A 36 -12.19 17.11 -21.23
C LEU A 36 -13.67 17.23 -21.58
N SER A 37 -14.34 18.32 -21.23
CA SER A 37 -15.75 18.51 -21.56
C SER A 37 -15.98 18.65 -23.07
N ALA A 38 -15.11 19.37 -23.77
CA ALA A 38 -15.12 19.48 -25.23
C ALA A 38 -14.94 18.11 -25.87
N ARG A 39 -13.95 17.33 -25.40
CA ARG A 39 -13.71 15.98 -25.92
C ARG A 39 -14.92 15.05 -25.72
N GLY A 40 -15.57 15.12 -24.56
CA GLY A 40 -16.77 14.33 -24.30
C GLY A 40 -17.93 14.69 -25.24
N ARG A 41 -18.12 15.99 -25.53
CA ARG A 41 -19.12 16.47 -26.52
C ARG A 41 -18.82 15.99 -27.93
N GLU A 42 -17.57 16.09 -28.38
CA GLU A 42 -17.14 15.58 -29.70
C GLU A 42 -17.41 14.07 -29.86
N ARG A 43 -17.29 13.33 -28.76
CA ARG A 43 -17.55 11.88 -28.70
C ARG A 43 -19.03 11.54 -28.54
N GLY A 44 -19.93 12.54 -28.46
CA GLY A 44 -21.35 12.33 -28.25
C GLY A 44 -21.69 11.69 -26.90
N ARG A 45 -20.87 11.92 -25.87
CA ARG A 45 -21.12 11.37 -24.53
C ARG A 45 -22.30 12.07 -23.86
N SER A 46 -22.92 11.35 -22.91
CA SER A 46 -24.01 11.91 -22.12
C SER A 46 -23.53 13.11 -21.30
N ARG A 47 -24.45 14.05 -21.01
CA ARG A 47 -24.14 15.20 -20.16
C ARG A 47 -23.65 14.76 -18.78
N ALA A 48 -24.26 13.73 -18.20
CA ALA A 48 -23.87 13.19 -16.90
C ALA A 48 -22.44 12.63 -16.89
N GLU A 49 -22.05 11.91 -17.95
CA GLU A 49 -20.69 11.38 -18.09
C GLU A 49 -19.65 12.51 -18.22
N ILE A 50 -19.97 13.53 -19.02
CA ILE A 50 -19.14 14.73 -19.18
C ILE A 50 -18.97 15.45 -17.85
N ASP A 51 -20.08 15.73 -17.15
CA ASP A 51 -20.07 16.44 -15.88
C ASP A 51 -19.29 15.70 -14.80
N VAL A 52 -19.43 14.36 -14.71
CA VAL A 52 -18.66 13.56 -13.75
C VAL A 52 -17.19 13.51 -14.10
N THR A 53 -16.84 13.33 -15.38
CA THR A 53 -15.44 13.28 -15.82
C THR A 53 -14.74 14.62 -15.57
N ALA A 54 -15.40 15.74 -15.87
CA ALA A 54 -14.88 17.07 -15.55
C ALA A 54 -14.72 17.28 -14.03
N LYS A 55 -15.68 16.83 -13.21
CA LYS A 55 -15.59 16.91 -11.74
C LYS A 55 -14.45 16.05 -11.18
N LEU A 56 -14.23 14.85 -11.71
CA LEU A 56 -13.09 14.01 -11.34
C LEU A 56 -11.76 14.69 -11.67
N ALA A 57 -11.67 15.40 -12.79
CA ALA A 57 -10.50 16.19 -13.15
C ALA A 57 -10.34 17.50 -12.33
N GLY A 58 -11.28 17.80 -11.42
CA GLY A 58 -11.20 18.95 -10.53
C GLY A 58 -10.07 18.85 -9.50
N PRO A 59 -9.76 19.94 -8.75
CA PRO A 59 -10.36 21.27 -8.86
C PRO A 59 -10.00 21.99 -10.17
N SER A 60 -10.71 23.09 -10.49
CA SER A 60 -10.47 23.92 -11.67
C SER A 60 -9.14 24.67 -11.65
N THR A 61 -8.50 24.78 -10.49
CA THR A 61 -7.19 25.42 -10.35
C THR A 61 -6.06 24.56 -10.93
N ARG A 62 -4.97 25.19 -11.36
CA ARG A 62 -3.72 24.53 -11.73
C ARG A 62 -3.03 23.93 -10.50
N GLY A 63 -2.12 22.98 -10.70
CA GLY A 63 -1.29 22.41 -9.63
C GLY A 63 -1.93 21.30 -8.81
N GLY A 64 -1.30 21.00 -7.68
CA GLY A 64 -1.69 19.91 -6.79
C GLY A 64 -1.33 18.54 -7.35
N ILE A 65 -2.04 17.53 -6.86
CA ILE A 65 -1.82 16.14 -7.26
C ILE A 65 -2.85 15.76 -8.33
N ALA A 66 -2.36 15.17 -9.42
CA ALA A 66 -3.20 14.48 -10.39
C ALA A 66 -2.90 12.97 -10.39
N VAL A 67 -3.88 12.16 -10.75
CA VAL A 67 -3.76 10.71 -10.88
C VAL A 67 -4.02 10.37 -12.34
N ALA A 68 -3.04 9.73 -12.97
CA ALA A 68 -3.19 9.17 -14.31
C ALA A 68 -3.73 7.74 -14.19
N LEU A 69 -5.00 7.54 -14.53
CA LEU A 69 -5.64 6.22 -14.61
C LEU A 69 -5.69 5.71 -16.06
N GLN A 70 -6.07 4.45 -16.28
CA GLN A 70 -6.07 3.87 -17.62
C GLN A 70 -7.13 4.54 -18.49
N GLN A 71 -8.38 4.19 -18.21
CA GLN A 71 -9.56 4.56 -18.99
C GLN A 71 -10.80 4.24 -18.16
N PRO A 72 -11.95 4.87 -18.43
CA PRO A 72 -13.18 4.63 -17.69
C PRO A 72 -13.66 3.19 -17.86
N ARG A 73 -14.32 2.64 -16.83
CA ARG A 73 -14.96 1.32 -16.94
C ARG A 73 -16.22 1.44 -17.82
N GLU A 74 -16.64 0.33 -18.44
CA GLU A 74 -17.74 0.33 -19.42
C GLU A 74 -19.06 0.92 -18.91
N LYS A 75 -19.40 0.68 -17.63
CA LYS A 75 -20.72 1.03 -17.08
C LYS A 75 -20.58 1.76 -15.76
N HIS A 76 -20.42 3.08 -15.80
CA HIS A 76 -20.52 3.93 -14.62
C HIS A 76 -21.95 4.49 -14.46
N PRO A 77 -22.48 4.60 -13.21
CA PRO A 77 -23.78 5.21 -12.96
C PRO A 77 -23.67 6.74 -12.97
N PHE A 78 -23.29 7.32 -14.12
CA PHE A 78 -23.01 8.75 -14.24
C PHE A 78 -24.18 9.65 -13.81
N GLU A 79 -25.43 9.20 -14.01
CA GLU A 79 -26.64 9.89 -13.58
C GLU A 79 -26.75 10.08 -12.06
N ARG A 80 -26.00 9.29 -11.27
CA ARG A 80 -25.91 9.44 -9.80
C ARG A 80 -24.85 10.48 -9.38
N GLY A 81 -24.25 11.17 -10.35
CA GLY A 81 -23.21 12.17 -10.12
C GLY A 81 -21.89 11.58 -9.61
N LEU A 82 -20.98 12.48 -9.22
CA LEU A 82 -19.61 12.14 -8.82
C LEU A 82 -19.57 11.11 -7.68
N ASN A 83 -20.35 11.34 -6.62
CA ASN A 83 -20.35 10.46 -5.46
C ASN A 83 -20.86 9.07 -5.83
N GLY A 84 -21.96 8.97 -6.57
CA GLY A 84 -22.49 7.68 -7.02
C GLY A 84 -21.52 6.91 -7.91
N VAL A 85 -20.71 7.60 -8.73
CA VAL A 85 -19.65 6.97 -9.54
C VAL A 85 -18.48 6.48 -8.69
N ILE A 86 -18.04 7.26 -7.71
CA ILE A 86 -16.95 6.87 -6.80
C ILE A 86 -17.38 5.68 -5.94
N ASP A 87 -18.57 5.74 -5.34
CA ASP A 87 -19.07 4.73 -4.40
C ASP A 87 -19.34 3.39 -5.09
N ASP A 88 -19.75 3.40 -6.36
CA ASP A 88 -19.99 2.20 -7.15
C ASP A 88 -18.69 1.62 -7.76
N CYS A 89 -17.62 2.41 -7.86
CA CYS A 89 -16.36 1.99 -8.44
C CYS A 89 -15.31 1.67 -7.36
N ALA A 90 -15.08 0.38 -7.10
CA ALA A 90 -14.08 -0.07 -6.11
C ALA A 90 -12.67 0.54 -6.30
N THR A 91 -12.27 0.86 -7.54
CA THR A 91 -10.99 1.55 -7.81
C THR A 91 -11.02 3.00 -7.36
N LEU A 92 -12.10 3.74 -7.64
CA LEU A 92 -12.22 5.15 -7.25
C LEU A 92 -12.46 5.29 -5.73
N ALA A 93 -13.31 4.45 -5.15
CA ALA A 93 -13.54 4.42 -3.71
C ALA A 93 -12.23 4.15 -2.93
N ALA A 94 -11.43 3.19 -3.39
CA ALA A 94 -10.14 2.90 -2.79
C ALA A 94 -9.13 4.04 -2.97
N LEU A 95 -9.13 4.71 -4.14
CA LEU A 95 -8.29 5.87 -4.37
C LEU A 95 -8.66 7.02 -3.43
N ASP A 96 -9.96 7.26 -3.20
CA ASP A 96 -10.45 8.23 -2.22
C ASP A 96 -9.97 7.90 -0.80
N GLU A 97 -10.14 6.64 -0.36
CA GLU A 97 -9.68 6.18 0.95
C GLU A 97 -8.17 6.35 1.14
N LEU A 98 -7.38 6.05 0.11
CA LEU A 98 -5.92 6.22 0.13
C LEU A 98 -5.54 7.69 0.31
N PHE A 99 -6.12 8.62 -0.45
CA PHE A 99 -5.80 10.04 -0.32
C PHE A 99 -6.27 10.61 1.02
N VAL A 100 -7.47 10.25 1.49
CA VAL A 100 -7.96 10.64 2.81
C VAL A 100 -7.00 10.14 3.89
N THR A 101 -6.53 8.91 3.79
CA THR A 101 -5.60 8.33 4.76
C THR A 101 -4.22 9.01 4.70
N ALA A 102 -3.59 9.03 3.52
CA ALA A 102 -2.23 9.49 3.32
C ALA A 102 -2.02 10.98 3.62
N SER A 103 -3.07 11.79 3.44
CA SER A 103 -3.06 13.24 3.68
C SER A 103 -3.54 13.64 5.07
N GLY A 104 -3.73 12.69 6.00
CA GLY A 104 -4.27 12.99 7.32
C GLY A 104 -5.69 13.58 7.30
N GLY A 105 -6.51 13.19 6.31
CA GLY A 105 -7.90 13.60 6.13
C GLY A 105 -8.09 14.92 5.38
N LYS A 106 -7.06 15.44 4.71
CA LYS A 106 -7.09 16.77 4.07
C LYS A 106 -7.33 16.75 2.56
N LEU A 107 -7.01 15.65 1.89
CA LEU A 107 -7.22 15.45 0.47
C LEU A 107 -8.23 14.33 0.22
N SER A 108 -9.07 14.54 -0.79
CA SER A 108 -10.01 13.55 -1.33
C SER A 108 -10.11 13.76 -2.84
N ILE A 109 -10.30 12.67 -3.60
CA ILE A 109 -10.52 12.77 -5.05
C ILE A 109 -11.86 13.42 -5.39
N ARG A 110 -12.75 13.58 -4.39
CA ARG A 110 -14.03 14.27 -4.56
C ARG A 110 -13.87 15.78 -4.68
N LYS A 111 -12.73 16.34 -4.26
CA LYS A 111 -12.56 17.80 -4.11
C LYS A 111 -11.17 18.33 -4.47
N ASN A 112 -10.11 17.59 -4.14
CA ASN A 112 -8.77 18.17 -4.05
C ASN A 112 -7.76 17.53 -5.01
N VAL A 113 -8.02 16.31 -5.46
CA VAL A 113 -7.11 15.52 -6.30
C VAL A 113 -7.76 15.28 -7.65
N SER A 114 -7.05 15.63 -8.72
CA SER A 114 -7.54 15.45 -10.09
C SER A 114 -7.33 14.02 -10.54
N VAL A 115 -8.37 13.38 -11.08
CA VAL A 115 -8.29 12.05 -11.70
C VAL A 115 -8.51 12.23 -13.19
N ILE A 116 -7.49 11.91 -13.98
CA ILE A 116 -7.50 12.04 -15.44
C ILE A 116 -7.12 10.67 -16.02
N ASP A 117 -7.99 10.12 -16.85
CA ASP A 117 -7.70 8.91 -17.60
C ASP A 117 -6.74 9.19 -18.76
N LEU A 118 -5.82 8.26 -19.04
CA LEU A 118 -4.95 8.31 -20.22
C LEU A 118 -5.77 8.21 -21.52
N LEU A 119 -6.93 7.54 -21.48
CA LEU A 119 -7.91 7.48 -22.55
C LEU A 119 -9.30 7.94 -22.04
N PRO A 120 -9.54 9.26 -21.95
CA PRO A 120 -10.80 9.79 -21.44
C PRO A 120 -11.95 9.41 -22.37
N TYR A 121 -13.08 9.02 -21.78
CA TYR A 121 -14.29 8.60 -22.50
C TYR A 121 -14.09 7.42 -23.46
N ILE A 122 -13.13 6.53 -23.23
CA ILE A 122 -12.97 5.33 -24.06
C ILE A 122 -12.97 4.11 -23.15
N SER A 123 -13.94 3.23 -23.34
CA SER A 123 -13.93 1.93 -22.66
C SER A 123 -12.99 0.94 -23.33
N GLU A 124 -12.65 -0.16 -22.63
CA GLU A 124 -11.79 -1.22 -23.17
C GLU A 124 -12.33 -1.84 -24.46
N THR A 125 -13.65 -2.06 -24.52
CA THR A 125 -14.32 -2.58 -25.72
C THR A 125 -14.24 -1.61 -26.89
N GLU A 126 -14.37 -0.31 -26.65
CA GLU A 126 -14.25 0.70 -27.70
C GLU A 126 -12.81 0.83 -28.20
N MET A 127 -11.82 0.78 -27.31
CA MET A 127 -10.41 0.86 -27.68
C MET A 127 -10.03 -0.21 -28.73
N ASN A 128 -10.57 -1.42 -28.60
CA ASN A 128 -10.27 -2.54 -29.50
C ASN A 128 -10.86 -2.38 -30.92
N THR A 129 -11.84 -1.51 -31.10
CA THR A 129 -12.55 -1.29 -32.37
C THR A 129 -12.29 0.08 -32.99
N MET A 130 -11.62 0.97 -32.25
CA MET A 130 -11.36 2.34 -32.65
C MET A 130 -10.22 2.47 -33.68
N SER A 131 -10.33 3.47 -34.57
CA SER A 131 -9.26 3.79 -35.51
C SER A 131 -8.06 4.46 -34.84
N ASP A 132 -6.86 4.27 -35.40
CA ASP A 132 -5.61 4.88 -34.90
C ASP A 132 -5.70 6.42 -34.72
N PRO A 133 -6.28 7.20 -35.66
CA PRO A 133 -6.43 8.65 -35.49
C PRO A 133 -7.35 9.05 -34.33
N GLN A 134 -8.45 8.33 -34.12
CA GLN A 134 -9.38 8.61 -33.03
C GLN A 134 -8.74 8.31 -31.67
N LEU A 135 -7.97 7.22 -31.59
CA LEU A 135 -7.25 6.83 -30.39
C LEU A 135 -6.15 7.86 -30.06
N LYS A 136 -5.39 8.30 -31.08
CA LYS A 136 -4.40 9.36 -30.94
C LYS A 136 -5.02 10.67 -30.44
N ALA A 137 -6.16 11.09 -31.01
CA ALA A 137 -6.86 12.30 -30.58
C ALA A 137 -7.33 12.22 -29.11
N SER A 138 -7.65 11.02 -28.59
CA SER A 138 -7.97 10.88 -27.16
C SER A 138 -6.75 10.96 -26.25
N PHE A 139 -5.61 10.40 -26.65
CA PHE A 139 -4.35 10.62 -25.93
C PHE A 139 -3.91 12.09 -25.96
N GLU A 140 -4.12 12.78 -27.09
CA GLU A 140 -3.87 14.23 -27.20
C GLU A 140 -4.78 15.02 -26.25
N ALA A 141 -6.07 14.68 -26.15
CA ALA A 141 -6.97 15.33 -25.19
C ALA A 141 -6.54 15.11 -23.72
N ALA A 142 -6.06 13.91 -23.37
CA ALA A 142 -5.48 13.65 -22.04
C ALA A 142 -4.22 14.49 -21.81
N SER A 143 -3.34 14.55 -22.82
CA SER A 143 -2.12 15.37 -22.77
C SER A 143 -2.43 16.84 -22.57
N ASP A 144 -3.38 17.37 -23.31
CA ASP A 144 -3.85 18.74 -23.20
C ASP A 144 -4.42 19.00 -21.80
N ALA A 145 -5.21 18.08 -21.25
CA ALA A 145 -5.75 18.22 -19.90
C ALA A 145 -4.66 18.24 -18.84
N PHE A 146 -3.64 17.38 -18.92
CA PHE A 146 -2.49 17.42 -18.01
C PHE A 146 -1.68 18.71 -18.16
N CYS A 147 -1.48 19.18 -19.39
CA CYS A 147 -0.79 20.43 -19.68
C CYS A 147 -1.56 21.64 -19.13
N GLU A 148 -2.88 21.71 -19.30
CA GLU A 148 -3.68 22.80 -18.73
C GLU A 148 -3.76 22.74 -17.21
N LYS A 149 -3.79 21.52 -16.65
CA LYS A 149 -3.82 21.28 -15.20
C LYS A 149 -2.49 21.65 -14.51
N GLN A 150 -1.36 21.49 -15.20
CA GLN A 150 -0.01 21.70 -14.65
C GLN A 150 0.17 21.11 -13.23
N PRO A 151 -0.08 19.81 -13.03
CA PRO A 151 0.04 19.21 -11.70
C PRO A 151 1.47 19.28 -11.18
N ASP A 152 1.63 19.50 -9.88
CA ASP A 152 2.95 19.44 -9.23
C ASP A 152 3.46 17.99 -9.24
N VAL A 153 2.54 17.06 -8.99
CA VAL A 153 2.80 15.63 -8.91
C VAL A 153 1.74 14.85 -9.67
N VAL A 154 2.16 13.88 -10.47
CA VAL A 154 1.29 12.87 -11.09
C VAL A 154 1.55 11.50 -10.47
N LEU A 155 0.52 10.91 -9.86
CA LEU A 155 0.50 9.50 -9.51
C LEU A 155 0.18 8.68 -10.76
N CYS A 156 1.19 7.98 -11.28
CA CYS A 156 1.07 7.16 -12.49
C CYS A 156 0.52 5.77 -12.14
N ALA A 157 -0.80 5.60 -12.11
CA ALA A 157 -1.45 4.33 -11.76
C ALA A 157 -2.03 3.57 -12.97
N GLY A 158 -2.11 4.23 -14.14
CA GLY A 158 -2.61 3.65 -15.38
C GLY A 158 -1.51 3.22 -16.34
N LYS A 159 -1.77 2.17 -17.13
CA LYS A 159 -0.97 1.77 -18.29
C LYS A 159 -1.88 1.22 -19.37
N ILE A 160 -1.86 1.81 -20.56
CA ILE A 160 -2.64 1.35 -21.69
C ILE A 160 -1.87 0.26 -22.43
N ARG A 161 -2.48 -0.92 -22.57
CA ARG A 161 -2.01 -1.94 -23.50
C ARG A 161 -2.68 -1.71 -24.83
N MET A 162 -1.89 -1.28 -25.81
CA MET A 162 -2.42 -0.92 -27.12
C MET A 162 -2.86 -2.18 -27.88
N PRO A 163 -3.99 -2.11 -28.59
CA PRO A 163 -4.34 -3.16 -29.54
C PRO A 163 -3.27 -3.17 -30.64
N ARG A 164 -2.67 -4.35 -30.86
CA ARG A 164 -1.59 -4.59 -31.83
C ARG A 164 -0.35 -3.72 -31.52
N PRO A 165 0.45 -4.09 -30.51
CA PRO A 165 1.59 -3.29 -30.09
C PRO A 165 2.60 -3.13 -31.23
N ARG A 166 3.02 -1.89 -31.48
CA ARG A 166 4.17 -1.57 -32.34
C ARG A 166 5.39 -1.28 -31.47
N LYS A 167 6.59 -1.46 -32.02
CA LYS A 167 7.87 -1.25 -31.30
C LYS A 167 7.97 0.16 -30.69
N PHE A 168 7.33 1.15 -31.31
CA PHE A 168 7.09 2.49 -30.78
C PHE A 168 5.64 2.87 -31.08
N ASP A 169 4.83 3.02 -30.05
CA ASP A 169 3.42 3.36 -30.23
C ASP A 169 3.21 4.88 -30.22
N GLU A 170 3.46 5.50 -31.37
CA GLU A 170 3.32 6.95 -31.57
C GLU A 170 1.91 7.47 -31.27
N ARG A 171 0.89 6.59 -31.24
CA ARG A 171 -0.49 6.97 -30.91
C ARG A 171 -0.60 7.50 -29.48
N LYS A 172 0.25 7.04 -28.56
CA LYS A 172 0.24 7.50 -27.17
C LYS A 172 0.77 8.93 -26.99
N GLY A 173 1.50 9.47 -27.97
CA GLY A 173 2.06 10.82 -27.89
C GLY A 173 2.89 11.04 -26.63
N GLU A 174 2.54 12.04 -25.82
CA GLU A 174 3.22 12.35 -24.55
C GLU A 174 2.77 11.44 -23.39
N MET A 175 1.63 10.76 -23.52
CA MET A 175 0.97 10.04 -22.43
C MET A 175 1.70 8.77 -21.99
N PHE A 176 2.58 8.20 -22.82
CA PHE A 176 3.44 7.09 -22.38
C PHE A 176 4.33 7.50 -21.18
N LYS A 177 4.67 8.79 -21.06
CA LYS A 177 5.49 9.31 -19.96
C LYS A 177 4.78 9.21 -18.62
N LEU A 178 3.45 9.22 -18.60
CA LEU A 178 2.61 9.17 -17.41
C LEU A 178 2.07 7.76 -17.12
N GLU A 179 2.53 6.75 -17.86
CA GLU A 179 2.17 5.36 -17.57
C GLU A 179 2.91 4.82 -16.34
N SER A 180 2.21 3.96 -15.61
CA SER A 180 2.76 3.15 -14.52
C SER A 180 3.93 2.30 -15.03
N ALA A 181 5.03 2.30 -14.27
CA ALA A 181 6.14 1.38 -14.45
C ALA A 181 5.78 -0.05 -14.01
N GLY A 182 4.68 -0.24 -13.28
CA GLY A 182 4.23 -1.52 -12.76
C GLY A 182 4.47 -1.68 -11.25
N VAL A 183 3.98 -2.79 -10.71
CA VAL A 183 4.05 -3.13 -9.28
C VAL A 183 5.52 -3.33 -8.86
N GLY A 184 5.92 -2.70 -7.76
CA GLY A 184 7.27 -2.83 -7.20
C GLY A 184 8.37 -2.07 -7.95
N ASN A 185 8.05 -1.47 -9.11
CA ASN A 185 9.02 -0.70 -9.89
C ASN A 185 9.11 0.75 -9.40
N THR A 186 10.19 1.44 -9.78
CA THR A 186 10.37 2.89 -9.61
C THR A 186 10.74 3.52 -10.96
N PHE A 187 10.59 4.84 -11.09
CA PHE A 187 11.01 5.56 -12.29
C PHE A 187 12.53 5.82 -12.35
N GLY A 188 13.30 5.34 -11.37
CA GLY A 188 14.74 5.56 -11.28
C GLY A 188 15.10 7.05 -11.29
N ARG A 189 16.10 7.44 -12.10
CA ARG A 189 16.59 8.83 -12.19
C ARG A 189 15.63 9.81 -12.89
N TYR A 190 14.56 9.32 -13.53
CA TYR A 190 13.67 10.13 -14.38
C TYR A 190 12.30 10.34 -13.73
N THR A 191 12.29 10.87 -12.51
CA THR A 191 11.07 11.20 -11.78
C THR A 191 10.40 12.47 -12.29
N VAL A 192 11.15 13.42 -12.85
CA VAL A 192 10.58 14.61 -13.51
C VAL A 192 10.55 14.41 -15.02
N VAL A 193 9.36 14.59 -15.62
CA VAL A 193 9.17 14.59 -17.07
C VAL A 193 8.73 15.95 -17.56
N ARG A 194 8.99 16.23 -18.84
CA ARG A 194 8.47 17.42 -19.53
C ARG A 194 7.39 16.98 -20.50
N LEU A 195 6.18 17.49 -20.27
CA LEU A 195 5.05 17.34 -21.19
C LEU A 195 5.05 18.52 -22.16
N ARG A 196 4.88 18.23 -23.45
CA ARG A 196 4.78 19.27 -24.48
C ARG A 196 3.34 19.75 -24.63
N ALA A 197 3.11 21.03 -24.37
CA ALA A 197 1.82 21.69 -24.57
C ALA A 197 1.58 22.06 -26.05
N LYS A 198 0.36 22.49 -26.39
CA LYS A 198 -0.03 22.87 -27.78
C LYS A 198 0.80 24.03 -28.33
N ASP A 199 1.13 24.99 -27.49
CA ASP A 199 1.99 26.13 -27.80
C ASP A 199 3.49 25.74 -27.92
N ARG A 200 3.80 24.45 -27.82
CA ARG A 200 5.14 23.85 -27.82
C ARG A 200 5.98 24.18 -26.58
N SER A 201 5.39 24.81 -25.57
CA SER A 201 6.03 24.95 -24.27
C SER A 201 6.16 23.60 -23.57
N PHE A 202 7.07 23.52 -22.59
CA PHE A 202 7.29 22.32 -21.80
C PHE A 202 6.87 22.55 -20.35
N ILE A 203 6.01 21.67 -19.86
CA ILE A 203 5.52 21.70 -18.48
C ILE A 203 6.24 20.59 -17.72
N PRO A 204 7.05 20.93 -16.70
CA PRO A 204 7.69 19.94 -15.85
C PRO A 204 6.66 19.34 -14.89
N VAL A 205 6.69 18.02 -14.74
CA VAL A 205 5.80 17.28 -13.85
C VAL A 205 6.60 16.24 -13.09
N TYR A 206 6.48 16.22 -11.76
CA TYR A 206 7.02 15.14 -10.94
C TYR A 206 6.10 13.92 -11.02
N LYS A 207 6.67 12.73 -11.20
CA LYS A 207 5.91 11.49 -11.29
C LYS A 207 6.22 10.57 -10.13
N VAL A 208 5.18 10.02 -9.54
CA VAL A 208 5.25 8.95 -8.55
C VAL A 208 4.71 7.68 -9.20
N ASN A 209 5.46 6.58 -9.10
CA ASN A 209 5.03 5.32 -9.69
C ASN A 209 3.96 4.67 -8.81
N GLY A 210 2.74 4.56 -9.34
CA GLY A 210 1.69 3.72 -8.79
C GLY A 210 1.49 2.47 -9.66
N PHE A 211 0.42 1.74 -9.38
CA PHE A 211 -0.11 0.71 -10.27
C PHE A 211 -1.62 0.65 -10.13
N HIS A 212 -2.31 -0.01 -11.05
CA HIS A 212 -3.77 0.00 -11.06
C HIS A 212 -4.33 -0.70 -9.82
N LEU A 213 -5.14 0.01 -9.01
CA LEU A 213 -5.61 -0.46 -7.69
C LEU A 213 -6.38 -1.78 -7.76
N SER A 214 -7.13 -2.01 -8.85
CA SER A 214 -7.81 -3.30 -9.12
C SER A 214 -6.87 -4.51 -9.00
N TYR A 215 -5.56 -4.36 -9.27
CA TYR A 215 -4.61 -5.45 -9.06
C TYR A 215 -4.57 -5.91 -7.59
N ALA A 216 -4.49 -4.97 -6.64
CA ALA A 216 -4.46 -5.23 -5.20
C ALA A 216 -5.84 -5.55 -4.58
N LEU A 217 -6.92 -5.16 -5.26
CA LEU A 217 -8.28 -5.27 -4.71
C LEU A 217 -9.11 -6.41 -5.32
N ASN A 218 -8.84 -6.78 -6.58
CA ASN A 218 -9.66 -7.73 -7.33
C ASN A 218 -8.86 -8.94 -7.89
N TYR A 219 -7.60 -8.75 -8.27
CA TYR A 219 -6.79 -9.84 -8.85
C TYR A 219 -5.91 -10.57 -7.83
N ARG A 220 -5.36 -9.81 -6.89
CA ARG A 220 -4.44 -10.27 -5.85
C ARG A 220 -4.87 -9.76 -4.49
N ALA A 221 -6.17 -9.86 -4.24
CA ALA A 221 -6.86 -9.29 -3.09
C ALA A 221 -6.38 -9.79 -1.73
N HIS A 222 -5.74 -10.97 -1.67
CA HIS A 222 -5.26 -11.62 -0.45
C HIS A 222 -3.83 -11.21 -0.03
N TYR A 223 -3.10 -10.48 -0.88
CA TYR A 223 -1.75 -10.00 -0.54
C TYR A 223 -1.81 -8.58 0.02
N SER A 224 -1.61 -8.45 1.33
CA SER A 224 -1.64 -7.16 2.03
C SER A 224 -0.52 -6.21 1.60
N CYS A 225 0.65 -6.74 1.22
CA CYS A 225 1.78 -5.92 0.78
C CYS A 225 1.43 -5.01 -0.41
N LEU A 226 0.56 -5.47 -1.33
CA LEU A 226 0.10 -4.67 -2.45
C LEU A 226 -0.71 -3.44 -2.00
N ARG A 227 -1.54 -3.60 -0.95
CA ARG A 227 -2.32 -2.50 -0.38
C ARG A 227 -1.43 -1.54 0.41
N GLN A 228 -0.41 -2.06 1.12
CA GLN A 228 0.61 -1.23 1.77
C GLN A 228 1.40 -0.40 0.74
N LEU A 229 1.80 -1.01 -0.37
CA LEU A 229 2.55 -0.30 -1.42
C LEU A 229 1.69 0.81 -2.05
N GLN A 230 0.39 0.57 -2.29
CA GLN A 230 -0.52 1.62 -2.75
C GLN A 230 -0.54 2.81 -1.78
N LEU A 231 -0.69 2.55 -0.47
CA LEU A 231 -0.65 3.62 0.52
C LEU A 231 0.69 4.35 0.54
N LEU A 232 1.81 3.62 0.53
CA LEU A 232 3.13 4.22 0.47
C LEU A 232 3.29 5.14 -0.74
N THR A 233 2.84 4.72 -1.92
CA THR A 233 2.93 5.55 -3.15
C THR A 233 2.07 6.81 -3.07
N VAL A 234 0.91 6.77 -2.40
CA VAL A 234 0.08 7.96 -2.20
C VAL A 234 0.69 8.88 -1.13
N VAL A 235 1.33 8.32 -0.09
CA VAL A 235 2.10 9.08 0.90
C VAL A 235 3.31 9.77 0.25
N GLU A 236 4.00 9.10 -0.67
CA GLU A 236 5.06 9.67 -1.50
C GLU A 236 4.53 10.86 -2.32
N ALA A 237 3.41 10.68 -3.03
CA ALA A 237 2.79 11.77 -3.80
C ALA A 237 2.36 12.95 -2.93
N CYS A 238 1.78 12.68 -1.75
CA CYS A 238 1.40 13.71 -0.79
C CYS A 238 2.60 14.46 -0.20
N THR A 239 3.71 13.75 0.04
CA THR A 239 4.95 14.34 0.56
C THR A 239 5.63 15.17 -0.51
N GLN A 240 5.72 14.67 -1.75
CA GLN A 240 6.26 15.42 -2.86
C GLN A 240 5.49 16.72 -3.13
N ALA A 241 4.15 16.67 -3.10
CA ALA A 241 3.33 17.86 -3.25
C ALA A 241 3.48 18.87 -2.10
N ARG A 242 3.85 18.41 -0.89
CA ARG A 242 3.97 19.25 0.31
C ARG A 242 5.35 19.88 0.45
N THR A 243 6.42 19.08 0.31
CA THR A 243 7.79 19.50 0.62
C THR A 243 8.76 19.37 -0.55
N GLY A 244 8.40 18.61 -1.60
CA GLY A 244 9.32 18.26 -2.69
C GLY A 244 10.47 17.32 -2.29
N ASN A 245 10.46 16.82 -1.04
CA ASN A 245 11.58 16.10 -0.43
C ASN A 245 11.10 14.72 0.04
N TRP A 246 10.90 13.79 -0.90
CA TRP A 246 10.77 12.37 -0.57
C TRP A 246 12.13 11.71 -0.52
N GLU A 247 12.36 10.92 0.52
CA GLU A 247 13.56 10.10 0.67
C GLU A 247 13.15 8.65 0.86
N ASP A 248 13.69 7.76 0.02
CA ASP A 248 13.44 6.33 0.13
C ASP A 248 14.29 5.73 1.26
N GLU A 249 13.61 5.13 2.24
CA GLU A 249 14.25 4.30 3.25
C GLU A 249 14.42 2.85 2.74
N ALA A 250 15.45 2.15 3.23
CA ALA A 250 15.77 0.78 2.77
C ALA A 250 14.58 -0.19 2.88
N TRP A 251 13.73 -0.04 3.90
CA TRP A 251 12.56 -0.90 4.06
C TRP A 251 11.48 -0.69 2.99
N MET A 252 11.39 0.51 2.40
CA MET A 252 10.46 0.81 1.32
C MET A 252 10.81 -0.01 0.08
N GLN A 253 12.11 -0.15 -0.21
CA GLN A 253 12.57 -1.04 -1.27
C GLN A 253 12.23 -2.50 -0.95
N GLY A 254 12.40 -2.94 0.31
CA GLY A 254 11.97 -4.27 0.74
C GLY A 254 10.48 -4.54 0.51
N LEU A 255 9.61 -3.54 0.72
CA LEU A 255 8.19 -3.63 0.40
C LEU A 255 7.94 -3.72 -1.12
N ARG A 256 8.64 -2.90 -1.92
CA ARG A 256 8.57 -2.94 -3.38
C ARG A 256 8.99 -4.31 -3.92
N ASP A 257 10.11 -4.87 -3.44
CA ASP A 257 10.60 -6.18 -3.83
C ASP A 257 9.62 -7.30 -3.44
N ALA A 258 9.00 -7.21 -2.26
CA ALA A 258 7.97 -8.16 -1.85
C ALA A 258 6.76 -8.12 -2.79
N CYS A 259 6.35 -6.94 -3.25
CA CYS A 259 5.27 -6.80 -4.22
C CYS A 259 5.67 -7.28 -5.62
N ALA A 260 6.91 -7.04 -6.05
CA ALA A 260 7.44 -7.53 -7.32
C ALA A 260 7.43 -9.08 -7.36
N ARG A 261 7.84 -9.75 -6.27
CA ARG A 261 7.77 -11.21 -6.15
C ARG A 261 6.35 -11.76 -6.32
N VAL A 262 5.32 -11.05 -5.84
CA VAL A 262 3.91 -11.45 -6.06
C VAL A 262 3.56 -11.47 -7.56
N VAL A 263 4.11 -10.52 -8.33
CA VAL A 263 3.95 -10.51 -9.79
C VAL A 263 4.73 -11.65 -10.44
N GLU A 264 5.96 -11.91 -10.03
CA GLU A 264 6.82 -12.98 -10.58
C GLU A 264 6.23 -14.37 -10.35
N LEU A 265 5.71 -14.63 -9.14
CA LEU A 265 4.99 -15.87 -8.80
C LEU A 265 3.73 -16.06 -9.65
N THR A 266 3.17 -14.97 -10.17
CA THR A 266 2.00 -15.01 -11.07
C THR A 266 2.39 -15.28 -12.53
N LEU A 267 3.58 -14.87 -12.95
CA LEU A 267 4.09 -15.06 -14.31
C LEU A 267 4.80 -16.40 -14.49
N SER A 268 5.27 -16.99 -13.39
CA SER A 268 5.85 -18.33 -13.38
C SER A 268 4.74 -19.39 -13.52
N PRO A 269 4.83 -20.32 -14.49
CA PRO A 269 3.89 -21.42 -14.62
C PRO A 269 4.18 -22.47 -13.54
N ALA A 270 3.83 -22.17 -12.29
CA ALA A 270 3.86 -23.15 -11.21
C ALA A 270 2.67 -24.11 -11.36
N SER A 271 2.93 -25.21 -12.07
CA SER A 271 2.52 -26.57 -11.72
C SER A 271 1.29 -26.72 -10.81
N SER A 272 0.11 -26.51 -11.37
CA SER A 272 -1.08 -27.24 -10.90
C SER A 272 -1.00 -28.68 -11.41
N PRO A 273 -1.07 -29.73 -10.56
CA PRO A 273 -0.97 -31.13 -11.01
C PRO A 273 -2.12 -31.63 -11.88
N ARG A 274 -3.11 -30.80 -12.27
CA ARG A 274 -4.37 -31.28 -12.86
C ARG A 274 -4.83 -30.65 -14.17
N SER A 275 -3.98 -29.92 -14.88
CA SER A 275 -4.31 -29.47 -16.25
C SER A 275 -3.16 -29.73 -17.22
N ARG A 276 -2.79 -31.01 -17.39
CA ARG A 276 -2.08 -31.45 -18.59
C ARG A 276 -3.09 -31.86 -19.66
N GLN A 277 -3.57 -30.88 -20.42
CA GLN A 277 -3.82 -31.07 -21.83
C GLN A 277 -3.14 -29.93 -22.58
N THR A 278 -1.98 -30.29 -23.15
CA THR A 278 -1.36 -29.75 -24.36
C THR A 278 -1.80 -28.37 -24.83
N GLN A 279 -0.97 -27.37 -24.56
CA GLN A 279 -0.63 -26.32 -25.53
C GLN A 279 0.71 -25.69 -25.11
N SER A 280 1.64 -25.64 -26.07
CA SER A 280 2.99 -25.08 -25.94
C SER A 280 2.98 -23.62 -25.45
N PRO A 281 4.04 -23.16 -24.76
CA PRO A 281 4.08 -21.83 -24.19
C PRO A 281 4.25 -20.76 -25.28
N GLN A 282 3.26 -19.88 -25.45
CA GLN A 282 3.43 -18.61 -26.16
C GLN A 282 3.75 -17.48 -25.16
N PRO A 283 4.73 -16.59 -25.42
CA PRO A 283 5.13 -15.52 -24.50
C PRO A 283 4.15 -14.34 -24.37
N ASP A 284 3.01 -14.34 -25.07
CA ASP A 284 2.21 -13.13 -25.33
C ASP A 284 0.84 -13.07 -24.65
N GLN A 285 0.61 -13.82 -23.56
CA GLN A 285 -0.68 -13.75 -22.87
C GLN A 285 -0.64 -12.72 -21.73
N ALA A 286 -1.57 -11.74 -21.80
CA ALA A 286 -1.92 -10.90 -20.66
C ALA A 286 -2.07 -11.77 -19.41
N PRO A 287 -1.62 -11.33 -18.21
CA PRO A 287 -1.67 -12.13 -17.01
C PRO A 287 -3.08 -12.69 -16.84
N ARG A 288 -3.21 -14.01 -17.01
CA ARG A 288 -4.50 -14.70 -16.94
C ARG A 288 -5.11 -14.37 -15.58
N ARG A 289 -6.39 -13.99 -15.57
CA ARG A 289 -7.17 -13.83 -14.33
C ARG A 289 -7.19 -15.18 -13.62
N ILE A 290 -6.27 -15.41 -12.69
CA ILE A 290 -6.31 -16.59 -11.83
C ILE A 290 -7.51 -16.39 -10.90
N THR A 291 -8.62 -17.02 -11.25
CA THR A 291 -9.80 -17.06 -10.40
C THR A 291 -9.52 -18.10 -9.33
N LEU A 292 -9.36 -17.63 -8.09
CA LEU A 292 -9.19 -18.50 -6.93
C LEU A 292 -10.57 -18.92 -6.40
N TYR A 293 -10.68 -20.19 -6.01
CA TYR A 293 -11.84 -20.76 -5.38
C TYR A 293 -11.58 -20.98 -3.89
N LEU A 294 -12.61 -21.32 -3.12
CA LEU A 294 -12.49 -21.57 -1.67
C LEU A 294 -11.31 -22.49 -1.29
N PRO A 295 -11.03 -23.60 -2.00
CA PRO A 295 -9.94 -24.51 -1.65
C PRO A 295 -8.55 -23.91 -1.88
N ASP A 296 -8.41 -23.02 -2.87
CA ASP A 296 -7.16 -22.29 -3.09
C ASP A 296 -6.89 -21.33 -1.93
N TYR A 297 -7.93 -20.59 -1.49
CA TYR A 297 -7.83 -19.71 -0.34
C TYR A 297 -7.60 -20.46 0.97
N GLU A 298 -8.21 -21.65 1.16
CA GLU A 298 -7.93 -22.48 2.32
C GLU A 298 -6.46 -22.92 2.37
N THR A 299 -5.87 -23.28 1.24
CA THR A 299 -4.44 -23.64 1.19
C THR A 299 -3.56 -22.47 1.64
N LEU A 300 -3.84 -21.26 1.14
CA LEU A 300 -3.13 -20.04 1.54
C LEU A 300 -3.34 -19.74 3.04
N TYR A 301 -4.59 -19.78 3.49
CA TYR A 301 -4.97 -19.55 4.89
C TYR A 301 -4.23 -20.49 5.84
N SER A 302 -4.23 -21.78 5.52
CA SER A 302 -3.61 -22.83 6.32
C SER A 302 -2.10 -22.65 6.38
N ALA A 303 -1.45 -22.31 5.26
CA ALA A 303 -0.01 -22.01 5.24
C ALA A 303 0.32 -20.80 6.15
N HIS A 304 -0.43 -19.70 6.02
CA HIS A 304 -0.22 -18.52 6.85
C HIS A 304 -0.47 -18.78 8.33
N LEU A 305 -1.51 -19.55 8.70
CA LEU A 305 -1.76 -19.91 10.09
C LEU A 305 -0.65 -20.77 10.70
N GLN A 306 -0.08 -21.71 9.94
CA GLN A 306 1.04 -22.52 10.44
C GLN A 306 2.28 -21.65 10.65
N GLU A 307 2.58 -20.73 9.74
CA GLU A 307 3.68 -19.77 9.90
C GLU A 307 3.44 -18.83 11.10
N MET A 308 2.22 -18.29 11.24
CA MET A 308 1.87 -17.47 12.40
C MET A 308 2.05 -18.26 13.70
N LYS A 309 1.70 -19.54 13.72
CA LYS A 309 1.86 -20.40 14.89
C LYS A 309 3.32 -20.58 15.28
N THR A 310 4.22 -20.81 14.32
CA THR A 310 5.66 -20.94 14.61
C THR A 310 6.24 -19.63 15.11
N ILE A 311 5.72 -18.49 14.66
CA ILE A 311 6.14 -17.15 15.11
C ILE A 311 5.60 -16.79 16.49
N VAL A 312 4.31 -17.04 16.75
CA VAL A 312 3.64 -16.62 18.00
C VAL A 312 4.16 -17.40 19.20
N LEU A 313 4.42 -18.71 19.04
CA LEU A 313 4.84 -19.59 20.15
C LEU A 313 6.07 -19.07 20.91
N PRO A 314 7.18 -18.64 20.25
CA PRO A 314 8.30 -18.00 20.91
C PRO A 314 7.94 -16.76 21.73
N PHE A 315 7.01 -15.91 21.26
CA PHE A 315 6.63 -14.68 21.96
C PHE A 315 5.80 -14.92 23.22
N ILE A 316 4.99 -15.98 23.24
CA ILE A 316 4.13 -16.34 24.39
C ILE A 316 4.76 -17.35 25.34
N GLY A 317 5.92 -17.91 24.98
CA GLY A 317 6.61 -18.93 25.77
C GLY A 317 7.12 -18.42 27.14
N PRO A 318 7.33 -19.33 28.10
CA PRO A 318 7.81 -19.00 29.45
C PRO A 318 9.22 -18.39 29.45
N GLY A 319 10.04 -18.68 28.42
CA GLY A 319 11.40 -18.14 28.26
C GLY A 319 11.51 -16.82 27.50
N PHE A 320 10.39 -16.22 27.04
CA PHE A 320 10.46 -14.95 26.32
C PHE A 320 10.80 -13.80 27.27
N GLN A 321 12.05 -13.36 27.25
CA GLN A 321 12.59 -12.20 27.95
C GLN A 321 13.21 -11.22 26.94
N ASN A 322 13.52 -10.00 27.40
CA ASN A 322 14.28 -9.05 26.58
C ASN A 322 15.71 -9.57 26.45
N ASP A 323 16.04 -10.23 25.34
CA ASP A 323 17.41 -10.58 24.96
C ASP A 323 18.14 -9.36 24.38
N ASP A 324 19.43 -9.52 24.04
CA ASP A 324 20.31 -8.50 23.43
C ASP A 324 19.77 -7.91 22.11
N ASP A 325 18.90 -8.64 21.39
CA ASP A 325 18.19 -8.13 20.21
C ASP A 325 16.99 -7.27 20.63
N SER A 326 16.86 -6.07 20.07
CA SER A 326 15.72 -5.20 20.34
C SER A 326 14.40 -5.93 20.05
N LEU A 327 13.44 -5.85 20.98
CA LEU A 327 12.10 -6.43 20.81
C LEU A 327 11.44 -5.94 19.50
N TYR A 328 11.71 -4.69 19.15
CA TYR A 328 11.27 -4.08 17.90
C TYR A 328 11.78 -4.86 16.69
N ASP A 329 13.10 -5.10 16.58
CA ASP A 329 13.69 -5.81 15.44
C ASP A 329 13.24 -7.26 15.36
N ARG A 330 13.09 -7.93 16.50
CA ARG A 330 12.60 -9.32 16.54
C ARG A 330 11.16 -9.39 16.03
N LEU A 331 10.29 -8.49 16.49
CA LEU A 331 8.89 -8.44 16.05
C LEU A 331 8.76 -7.99 14.58
N LEU A 332 9.54 -7.00 14.16
CA LEU A 332 9.57 -6.52 12.77
C LEU A 332 10.01 -7.63 11.81
N ARG A 333 11.11 -8.33 12.11
CA ARG A 333 11.63 -9.46 11.31
C ARG A 333 10.66 -10.63 11.23
N SER A 334 9.82 -10.82 12.25
CA SER A 334 8.82 -11.89 12.27
C SER A 334 7.72 -11.73 11.24
N ARG A 335 7.48 -10.51 10.74
CA ARG A 335 6.39 -10.19 9.78
C ARG A 335 4.99 -10.59 10.28
N LEU A 336 4.80 -10.76 11.59
CA LEU A 336 3.55 -11.26 12.16
C LEU A 336 2.33 -10.41 11.78
N SER A 337 2.46 -9.08 11.78
CA SER A 337 1.39 -8.17 11.37
C SER A 337 0.99 -8.36 9.89
N ALA A 338 1.98 -8.53 9.00
CA ALA A 338 1.72 -8.79 7.59
C ALA A 338 0.96 -10.11 7.39
N LEU A 339 1.35 -11.16 8.12
CA LEU A 339 0.62 -12.43 8.11
C LEU A 339 -0.81 -12.29 8.64
N CYS A 340 -1.02 -11.52 9.72
CA CYS A 340 -2.36 -11.24 10.23
C CYS A 340 -3.24 -10.54 9.18
N ASN A 341 -2.67 -9.56 8.45
CA ASN A 341 -3.36 -8.91 7.35
C ASN A 341 -3.67 -9.90 6.20
N ASP A 342 -2.71 -10.72 5.78
CA ASP A 342 -2.93 -11.71 4.69
C ASP A 342 -4.01 -12.75 5.07
N VAL A 343 -4.01 -13.21 6.33
CA VAL A 343 -5.05 -14.09 6.87
C VAL A 343 -6.41 -13.42 6.89
N SER A 344 -6.48 -12.16 7.35
CA SER A 344 -7.72 -11.38 7.35
C SER A 344 -8.30 -11.23 5.94
N LEU A 345 -7.47 -10.88 4.96
CA LEU A 345 -7.87 -10.71 3.57
C LEU A 345 -8.28 -12.05 2.93
N THR A 346 -7.58 -13.13 3.24
CA THR A 346 -7.92 -14.47 2.76
C THR A 346 -9.31 -14.89 3.26
N LEU A 347 -9.58 -14.75 4.56
CA LEU A 347 -10.90 -15.04 5.14
C LEU A 347 -12.00 -14.15 4.55
N PHE A 348 -11.70 -12.88 4.28
CA PHE A 348 -12.63 -11.96 3.64
C PHE A 348 -13.02 -12.41 2.23
N GLU A 349 -12.04 -12.82 1.41
CA GLU A 349 -12.32 -13.36 0.07
C GLU A 349 -13.10 -14.68 0.13
N MET A 350 -12.79 -15.57 1.09
CA MET A 350 -13.59 -16.78 1.32
C MET A 350 -15.03 -16.44 1.70
N SER A 351 -15.24 -15.42 2.55
CA SER A 351 -16.58 -14.97 2.91
C SER A 351 -17.34 -14.43 1.70
N LYS A 352 -16.70 -13.67 0.81
CA LYS A 352 -17.34 -13.19 -0.43
C LYS A 352 -17.78 -14.34 -1.32
N LEU A 353 -16.93 -15.36 -1.47
CA LEU A 353 -17.27 -16.55 -2.24
C LEU A 353 -18.44 -17.32 -1.62
N LYS A 354 -18.49 -17.40 -0.29
CA LYS A 354 -19.62 -17.99 0.44
C LYS A 354 -20.92 -17.21 0.26
N ASP A 355 -20.87 -15.89 0.41
CA ASP A 355 -22.04 -15.02 0.25
C ASP A 355 -22.59 -15.03 -1.18
N LYS A 356 -21.70 -15.15 -2.18
CA LYS A 356 -22.09 -15.28 -3.59
C LYS A 356 -22.82 -16.61 -3.88
N GLY A 357 -22.60 -17.62 -3.04
CA GLY A 357 -23.04 -18.99 -3.29
C GLY A 357 -22.24 -19.69 -4.38
N TRP A 358 -22.47 -20.99 -4.51
CA TRP A 358 -21.84 -21.84 -5.51
C TRP A 358 -22.83 -22.90 -6.01
N ASP A 359 -22.50 -23.54 -7.14
CA ASP A 359 -23.28 -24.63 -7.72
C ASP A 359 -23.25 -25.86 -6.79
N ALA A 360 -24.40 -26.50 -6.59
CA ALA A 360 -24.58 -27.64 -5.69
C ALA A 360 -23.60 -28.80 -5.95
N ARG A 361 -23.10 -28.96 -7.18
CA ARG A 361 -22.08 -29.97 -7.53
C ARG A 361 -20.77 -29.78 -6.76
N PHE A 362 -20.50 -28.57 -6.26
CA PHE A 362 -19.32 -28.26 -5.45
C PHE A 362 -19.58 -28.24 -3.94
N ASP A 363 -20.81 -28.50 -3.48
CA ASP A 363 -21.19 -28.42 -2.06
C ASP A 363 -20.27 -29.24 -1.17
N LYS A 364 -20.09 -30.52 -1.51
CA LYS A 364 -19.23 -31.41 -0.72
C LYS A 364 -17.80 -30.87 -0.59
N TRP A 365 -17.26 -30.30 -1.67
CA TRP A 365 -15.89 -29.80 -1.68
C TRP A 365 -15.77 -28.51 -0.89
N ASN A 366 -16.68 -27.55 -1.10
CA ASN A 366 -16.68 -26.27 -0.41
C ASN A 366 -16.97 -26.43 1.09
N LEU A 367 -17.89 -27.31 1.48
CA LEU A 367 -18.17 -27.62 2.89
C LEU A 367 -16.98 -28.31 3.58
N ASP A 368 -16.30 -29.23 2.90
CA ASP A 368 -15.07 -29.84 3.42
C ASP A 368 -13.96 -28.79 3.61
N THR A 369 -13.80 -27.89 2.64
CA THR A 369 -12.89 -26.76 2.76
C THR A 369 -13.21 -25.86 3.95
N LEU A 370 -14.48 -25.49 4.15
CA LEU A 370 -14.87 -24.69 5.31
C LEU A 370 -14.62 -25.42 6.64
N ARG A 371 -14.80 -26.75 6.67
CA ARG A 371 -14.45 -27.58 7.84
C ARG A 371 -12.94 -27.57 8.12
N LYS A 372 -12.10 -27.60 7.08
CA LYS A 372 -10.64 -27.50 7.22
C LYS A 372 -10.23 -26.14 7.76
N VAL A 373 -10.80 -25.05 7.23
CA VAL A 373 -10.56 -23.70 7.76
C VAL A 373 -10.90 -23.65 9.24
N PHE A 374 -12.11 -24.09 9.62
CA PHE A 374 -12.55 -24.18 11.02
C PHE A 374 -11.55 -24.96 11.88
N GLN A 375 -11.16 -26.17 11.45
CA GLN A 375 -10.23 -27.00 12.21
C GLN A 375 -8.86 -26.35 12.35
N ASN A 376 -8.38 -25.66 11.32
CA ASN A 376 -7.09 -24.96 11.33
C ASN A 376 -7.14 -23.74 12.26
N THR A 377 -8.23 -22.99 12.28
CA THR A 377 -8.45 -21.90 13.26
C THR A 377 -8.49 -22.44 14.68
N LEU A 378 -9.24 -23.52 14.91
CA LEU A 378 -9.34 -24.16 16.22
C LEU A 378 -7.94 -24.63 16.71
N ASN A 379 -7.17 -25.28 15.84
CA ASN A 379 -5.81 -25.73 16.12
C ASN A 379 -4.81 -24.58 16.37
N PHE A 380 -5.10 -23.38 15.85
CA PHE A 380 -4.32 -22.17 16.06
C PHE A 380 -4.61 -21.58 17.45
N VAL A 381 -5.87 -21.47 17.85
CA VAL A 381 -6.28 -20.86 19.13
C VAL A 381 -6.22 -21.78 20.36
N GLN A 382 -6.28 -23.11 20.20
CA GLN A 382 -6.31 -24.04 21.35
C GLN A 382 -4.95 -24.27 22.04
N ARG A 383 -3.82 -23.99 21.38
CA ARG A 383 -2.47 -24.28 21.90
C ARG A 383 -1.83 -23.17 22.77
N PRO A 384 -2.19 -21.89 22.65
CA PRO A 384 -1.68 -20.82 23.51
C PRO A 384 -2.27 -20.76 24.93
N LYS A 385 -2.40 -21.89 25.65
CA LYS A 385 -2.74 -21.86 27.09
C LYS A 385 -1.48 -21.76 27.95
N ALA A 386 -0.62 -20.78 27.66
CA ALA A 386 0.42 -20.35 28.60
C ALA A 386 -0.14 -19.21 29.44
N SER A 387 0.07 -19.26 30.75
CA SER A 387 -0.41 -18.26 31.70
C SER A 387 0.06 -16.86 31.28
N ALA A 388 -0.89 -15.94 31.14
CA ALA A 388 -0.59 -14.51 31.17
C ALA A 388 -0.17 -14.16 32.60
N GLY A 389 1.04 -14.56 32.99
CA GLY A 389 1.67 -14.05 34.20
C GLY A 389 1.87 -12.54 34.03
N PRO A 390 1.85 -11.75 35.13
CA PRO A 390 2.11 -10.32 35.08
C PRO A 390 3.59 -10.09 34.71
N ALA A 391 3.91 -10.10 33.42
CA ALA A 391 5.22 -9.72 32.94
C ALA A 391 5.26 -8.19 32.83
N MET A 392 6.13 -7.55 33.60
CA MET A 392 6.39 -6.11 33.47
C MET A 392 7.18 -5.80 32.18
N GLY A 393 6.97 -4.63 31.60
CA GLY A 393 7.71 -4.14 30.43
C GLY A 393 7.13 -4.55 29.07
N SER A 394 7.86 -4.20 27.99
CA SER A 394 7.40 -4.35 26.62
C SER A 394 7.10 -5.80 26.19
N ALA A 395 7.89 -6.78 26.66
CA ALA A 395 7.62 -8.19 26.40
C ALA A 395 6.27 -8.67 26.97
N GLY A 396 5.90 -8.22 28.17
CA GLY A 396 4.60 -8.55 28.78
C GLY A 396 3.42 -7.88 28.07
N ARG A 397 3.60 -6.64 27.61
CA ARG A 397 2.61 -5.95 26.77
C ARG A 397 2.35 -6.72 25.48
N LEU A 398 3.40 -7.20 24.79
CA LEU A 398 3.25 -8.04 23.59
C LEU A 398 2.52 -9.35 23.89
N LYS A 399 2.90 -10.07 24.96
CA LYS A 399 2.20 -11.29 25.39
C LYS A 399 0.70 -11.07 25.59
N THR A 400 0.35 -9.97 26.25
CA THR A 400 -1.05 -9.57 26.49
C THR A 400 -1.79 -9.30 25.18
N ILE A 401 -1.17 -8.57 24.25
CA ILE A 401 -1.74 -8.30 22.92
C ILE A 401 -2.04 -9.61 22.18
N LEU A 402 -1.07 -10.52 22.13
CA LEU A 402 -1.21 -11.80 21.42
C LEU A 402 -2.25 -12.70 22.09
N HIS A 403 -2.24 -12.81 23.41
CA HIS A 403 -3.21 -13.60 24.15
C HIS A 403 -4.64 -13.10 23.93
N ASN A 404 -4.87 -11.79 24.09
CA ASN A 404 -6.18 -11.20 23.87
C ASN A 404 -6.67 -11.36 22.42
N ALA A 405 -5.75 -11.27 21.44
CA ALA A 405 -6.09 -11.52 20.05
C ALA A 405 -6.54 -12.96 19.82
N LEU A 406 -5.85 -13.94 20.40
CA LEU A 406 -6.21 -15.35 20.29
C LEU A 406 -7.57 -15.65 20.93
N VAL A 407 -7.87 -15.07 22.09
CA VAL A 407 -9.18 -15.18 22.75
C VAL A 407 -10.29 -14.62 21.86
N ARG A 408 -10.07 -13.49 21.18
CA ARG A 408 -11.07 -12.94 20.26
C ARG A 408 -11.23 -13.77 18.99
N VAL A 409 -10.17 -14.35 18.44
CA VAL A 409 -10.29 -15.29 17.32
C VAL A 409 -11.06 -16.54 17.74
N ASP A 410 -10.82 -17.06 18.94
CA ASP A 410 -11.56 -18.20 19.49
C ASP A 410 -13.07 -17.90 19.64
N SER A 411 -13.45 -16.67 20.02
CA SER A 411 -14.85 -16.28 20.12
C SER A 411 -15.60 -16.17 18.77
N THR A 412 -14.89 -16.30 17.65
CA THR A 412 -15.51 -16.39 16.30
C THR A 412 -15.90 -17.82 15.92
N ILE A 413 -15.58 -18.79 16.79
CA ILE A 413 -15.90 -20.20 16.64
C ILE A 413 -17.13 -20.54 17.52
N ASP A 414 -18.11 -21.22 16.94
CA ASP A 414 -19.26 -21.74 17.66
C ASP A 414 -19.58 -23.20 17.26
N SER A 415 -20.68 -23.76 17.77
CA SER A 415 -21.12 -25.13 17.46
C SER A 415 -21.48 -25.35 15.98
N TYR A 416 -21.67 -24.27 15.22
CA TYR A 416 -22.06 -24.29 13.81
C TYR A 416 -20.88 -24.04 12.86
N GLY A 417 -19.72 -23.64 13.38
CA GLY A 417 -18.46 -23.53 12.63
C GLY A 417 -17.72 -22.23 12.92
N LEU A 418 -17.02 -21.73 11.89
CA LEU A 418 -16.27 -20.47 11.94
C LEU A 418 -17.04 -19.35 11.24
N ASP A 419 -17.26 -18.22 11.92
CA ASP A 419 -17.73 -16.99 11.29
C ASP A 419 -16.57 -16.30 10.54
N LEU A 420 -16.46 -16.57 9.23
CA LEU A 420 -15.39 -16.04 8.38
C LEU A 420 -15.29 -14.50 8.43
N LYS A 421 -16.42 -13.79 8.51
CA LYS A 421 -16.44 -12.32 8.54
C LYS A 421 -15.89 -11.80 9.85
N LYS A 422 -16.38 -12.33 10.97
CA LYS A 422 -15.87 -11.94 12.30
C LYS A 422 -14.40 -12.33 12.45
N ALA A 423 -14.01 -13.54 12.05
CA ALA A 423 -12.62 -13.98 12.10
C ALA A 423 -11.70 -13.07 11.28
N SER A 424 -12.11 -12.67 10.07
CA SER A 424 -11.38 -11.69 9.25
C SER A 424 -11.14 -10.37 10.00
N VAL A 425 -12.16 -9.84 10.68
CA VAL A 425 -12.05 -8.61 11.49
C VAL A 425 -11.12 -8.79 12.69
N GLU A 426 -11.15 -9.95 13.35
CA GLU A 426 -10.30 -10.21 14.51
C GLU A 426 -8.81 -10.34 14.14
N PHE A 427 -8.50 -10.98 13.01
CA PHE A 427 -7.12 -11.00 12.49
C PHE A 427 -6.64 -9.60 12.06
N LEU A 428 -7.50 -8.77 11.45
CA LEU A 428 -7.17 -7.37 11.16
C LEU A 428 -6.91 -6.59 12.45
N THR A 429 -7.73 -6.79 13.46
CA THR A 429 -7.57 -6.16 14.79
C THR A 429 -6.26 -6.59 15.46
N MET A 430 -5.88 -7.86 15.31
CA MET A 430 -4.57 -8.35 15.75
C MET A 430 -3.43 -7.61 15.04
N ALA A 431 -3.50 -7.46 13.72
CA ALA A 431 -2.51 -6.70 12.94
C ALA A 431 -2.41 -5.24 13.41
N VAL A 432 -3.55 -4.55 13.61
CA VAL A 432 -3.60 -3.16 14.11
C VAL A 432 -2.92 -3.02 15.47
N ASN A 433 -3.16 -3.96 16.38
CA ASN A 433 -2.55 -3.93 17.71
C ASN A 433 -1.03 -4.13 17.64
N ILE A 434 -0.56 -5.02 16.76
CA ILE A 434 0.88 -5.26 16.54
C ILE A 434 1.54 -4.02 15.94
N GLU A 435 0.97 -3.41 14.89
CA GLU A 435 1.52 -2.18 14.29
C GLU A 435 1.52 -1.01 15.29
N SER A 436 0.46 -0.87 16.07
CA SER A 436 0.40 0.18 17.10
C SER A 436 1.41 -0.04 18.22
N PHE A 437 1.75 -1.31 18.51
CA PHE A 437 2.80 -1.64 19.46
C PHE A 437 4.19 -1.41 18.89
N LEU A 438 4.45 -1.79 17.63
CA LEU A 438 5.70 -1.51 16.92
C LEU A 438 5.98 0.00 16.85
N LEU A 439 4.96 0.81 16.57
CA LEU A 439 5.09 2.27 16.58
C LEU A 439 5.57 2.79 17.94
N LYS A 440 4.95 2.31 19.04
CA LYS A 440 5.33 2.71 20.40
C LYS A 440 6.77 2.30 20.74
N LEU A 441 7.18 1.08 20.36
CA LEU A 441 8.55 0.63 20.57
C LEU A 441 9.55 1.51 19.83
N LEU A 442 9.24 1.88 18.59
CA LEU A 442 10.09 2.73 17.77
C LEU A 442 10.18 4.15 18.35
N GLU A 443 9.07 4.71 18.83
CA GLU A 443 9.03 6.01 19.52
C GLU A 443 9.87 5.96 20.83
N GLU A 444 9.71 4.91 21.64
CA GLU A 444 10.48 4.67 22.87
C GLU A 444 12.00 4.54 22.57
N GLU A 445 12.38 3.90 21.46
CA GLU A 445 13.77 3.75 21.04
C GLU A 445 14.38 5.07 20.53
N THR A 446 13.61 5.85 19.76
CA THR A 446 14.06 7.16 19.26
C THR A 446 14.16 8.24 20.35
N ALA A 447 13.34 8.17 21.40
CA ALA A 447 13.38 9.13 22.51
C ALA A 447 14.54 8.88 23.50
N ARG A 448 15.03 7.64 23.59
CA ARG A 448 16.05 7.24 24.58
C ARG A 448 17.39 7.99 24.42
N PRO A 449 17.95 8.19 23.22
CA PRO A 449 19.17 8.98 23.04
C PRO A 449 18.99 10.45 23.41
N GLN A 450 17.83 11.05 23.14
CA GLN A 450 17.53 12.44 23.48
C GLN A 450 17.46 12.63 25.00
N GLN A 451 16.79 11.72 25.70
CA GLN A 451 16.72 11.73 27.17
C GLN A 451 18.10 11.52 27.80
N ILE A 452 18.94 10.61 27.27
CA ILE A 452 20.31 10.40 27.75
C ILE A 452 21.18 11.65 27.52
N HIS A 453 21.00 12.33 26.38
CA HIS A 453 21.71 13.57 26.08
C HIS A 453 21.28 14.71 27.02
N GLU A 454 19.98 14.88 27.26
CA GLU A 454 19.43 15.86 28.21
C GLU A 454 19.92 15.58 29.64
N LEU A 455 19.84 14.32 30.11
CA LEU A 455 20.40 13.90 31.39
C LEU A 455 21.92 14.14 31.47
N GLY A 456 22.65 13.93 30.37
CA GLY A 456 24.08 14.22 30.28
C GLY A 456 24.39 15.71 30.38
N GLN A 457 23.56 16.56 29.77
CA GLN A 457 23.69 18.02 29.86
C GLN A 457 23.31 18.53 31.26
N ASP A 458 22.27 17.99 31.87
CA ASP A 458 21.86 18.32 33.23
C ASP A 458 22.93 17.90 34.25
N LEU A 459 23.50 16.70 34.09
CA LEU A 459 24.60 16.22 34.92
C LEU A 459 25.88 17.07 34.72
N ALA A 460 26.22 17.42 33.48
CA ALA A 460 27.35 18.30 33.17
C ALA A 460 27.15 19.70 33.76
N THR A 461 25.92 20.23 33.75
CA THR A 461 25.56 21.52 34.37
C THR A 461 25.66 21.45 35.89
N ALA A 462 25.18 20.37 36.50
CA ALA A 462 25.27 20.14 37.93
C ALA A 462 26.73 20.01 38.41
N ILE A 463 27.58 19.34 37.62
CA ILE A 463 29.03 19.21 37.91
C ILE A 463 29.75 20.54 37.64
N GLY A 464 29.41 21.27 36.58
CA GLY A 464 29.99 22.60 36.27
C GLY A 464 29.63 23.68 37.30
N GLY A 465 28.51 23.53 38.00
CA GLY A 465 28.12 24.37 39.15
C GLY A 465 28.85 24.01 40.46
N MET A 466 29.53 22.86 40.52
CA MET A 466 30.40 22.51 41.64
C MET A 466 31.79 23.12 41.43
N SER A 467 31.97 24.35 41.90
CA SER A 467 33.31 24.91 42.10
C SER A 467 34.07 24.03 43.10
N LEU A 468 34.85 23.08 42.61
CA LEU A 468 35.90 22.43 43.38
C LEU A 468 36.95 23.49 43.72
N GLY A 469 36.75 24.13 44.88
CA GLY A 469 37.74 25.02 45.48
C GLY A 469 39.08 24.31 45.58
N ALA A 470 40.06 24.83 44.86
CA ALA A 470 41.42 24.34 44.85
C ALA A 470 41.98 24.28 46.28
N LYS A 471 42.25 23.07 46.79
CA LYS A 471 43.34 22.86 47.75
C LYS A 471 44.54 22.36 46.96
N ALA A 472 45.51 23.24 46.79
CA ALA A 472 46.83 22.91 46.27
C ALA A 472 47.45 21.77 47.09
N GLY A 473 47.74 20.66 46.42
CA GLY A 473 48.59 19.56 46.88
C GLY A 473 49.55 19.20 45.74
N PRO A 474 50.78 18.76 46.05
CA PRO A 474 51.92 18.91 45.14
C PRO A 474 51.85 17.97 43.94
N ALA A 475 52.46 18.43 42.86
CA ALA A 475 52.55 17.78 41.57
C ALA A 475 53.08 16.33 41.68
N VAL A 476 52.29 15.37 41.22
CA VAL A 476 52.76 14.04 40.84
C VAL A 476 52.79 13.98 39.33
N THR A 477 54.00 14.04 38.78
CA THR A 477 54.31 13.81 37.37
C THR A 477 54.05 12.35 37.06
N VAL A 478 53.01 12.05 36.27
CA VAL A 478 52.80 10.72 35.68
C VAL A 478 52.99 10.82 34.17
N THR A 479 54.06 10.20 33.71
CA THR A 479 54.54 10.10 32.33
C THR A 479 53.50 9.41 31.42
N PRO A 480 53.30 9.85 30.16
CA PRO A 480 52.34 9.23 29.27
C PRO A 480 52.84 7.87 28.77
N ALA A 481 52.06 6.81 29.03
CA ALA A 481 52.23 5.53 28.37
C ALA A 481 51.74 5.64 26.91
N ARG A 482 52.66 5.40 25.98
CA ARG A 482 52.41 5.24 24.53
C ARG A 482 51.36 4.14 24.29
N THR A 483 50.20 4.50 23.77
CA THR A 483 49.29 3.54 23.13
C THR A 483 49.58 3.52 21.63
N ARG A 484 50.06 2.37 21.15
CA ARG A 484 50.28 2.10 19.72
C ARG A 484 48.94 2.02 19.00
N TYR A 485 48.83 2.76 17.90
CA TYR A 485 47.86 2.48 16.84
C TYR A 485 48.24 1.15 16.16
N THR A 486 47.31 0.20 16.13
CA THR A 486 47.29 -0.88 15.14
C THR A 486 45.99 -0.81 14.37
N SER A 487 46.11 -0.37 13.12
CA SER A 487 45.14 -0.55 12.05
C SER A 487 45.02 -2.04 11.72
N ALA A 488 43.79 -2.55 11.71
CA ALA A 488 43.46 -3.82 11.05
C ALA A 488 42.40 -3.51 10.00
N GLY A 489 42.81 -3.60 8.74
CA GLY A 489 41.94 -3.52 7.58
C GLY A 489 41.05 -4.74 7.46
N TRP A 490 39.89 -4.53 6.83
CA TRP A 490 39.02 -5.58 6.35
C TRP A 490 39.13 -5.60 4.82
N SER A 491 39.66 -6.71 4.32
CA SER A 491 39.52 -7.20 2.95
C SER A 491 38.26 -8.05 2.84
#